data_AF-A0A7S2Q904-F1
#
_entry.id   AF-A0A7S2Q904-F1
#
_cell.length_a   1.000
_cell.length_b   1.000
_cell.length_c   1.000
_cell.angle_alpha   90.00
_cell.angle_beta   90.00
_cell.angle_gamma   90.00
#
_symmetry.space_group_name_H-M   'P 1'
#
loop_
_entity.id
_entity.type
_entity.pdbx_description
1 polymer ?
#
loop_
_entity_poly.entity_id
_entity_poly.type
_entity_poly.pdbx_seq_one_letter_code
_entity_poly.pdbx_strand_id
1 'polypeptide(L)'
;GDGEPAEYSVTLAKGAVKRLGADVDPQGDVLQILEILDDGLIQAWNEAHLDRQVRVLDQIVRVNDVEGCVRAMAEECKRAKLLTLTLRRTMSVWVGETFK
;
A
#
# COMPACT_ATOMS: atom_id res chain seq x y z
N GLY A 1 -8.11 -23.34 -8.98
CA GLY A 1 -6.79 -23.35 -9.63
C GLY A 1 -6.23 -21.96 -9.46
N ASP A 2 -5.10 -21.89 -8.76
CA ASP A 2 -4.14 -20.79 -8.66
C ASP A 2 -4.63 -19.40 -9.08
N GLY A 3 -5.31 -18.73 -8.15
CA GLY A 3 -5.33 -17.28 -8.17
C GLY A 3 -4.05 -16.80 -7.49
N GLU A 4 -2.93 -16.76 -8.22
CA GLU A 4 -1.82 -15.90 -7.81
C GLU A 4 -2.42 -14.52 -7.53
N PRO A 5 -2.21 -13.93 -6.33
CA PRO A 5 -2.77 -12.63 -6.04
C PRO A 5 -2.16 -11.64 -7.03
N ALA A 6 -2.96 -11.19 -8.01
CA ALA A 6 -2.50 -10.29 -9.04
C ALA A 6 -1.95 -9.02 -8.39
N GLU A 7 -0.64 -8.82 -8.53
CA GLU A 7 0.02 -7.60 -8.11
C GLU A 7 -0.43 -6.46 -9.01
N TYR A 8 -0.57 -5.27 -8.44
CA TYR A 8 -0.92 -4.06 -9.18
C TYR A 8 -0.08 -2.89 -8.69
N SER A 9 0.19 -1.94 -9.57
CA SER A 9 1.04 -0.81 -9.25
C SER A 9 0.29 0.51 -9.22
N VAL A 10 0.69 1.39 -8.32
CA VAL A 10 0.21 2.78 -8.21
C VAL A 10 1.41 3.72 -8.19
N THR A 11 1.27 4.91 -8.79
CA THR A 11 2.36 5.89 -8.90
C THR A 11 1.98 7.17 -8.18
N LEU A 12 2.71 7.49 -7.10
CA LEU A 12 2.45 8.64 -6.24
C LEU A 12 3.56 9.67 -6.39
N ALA A 13 3.20 10.92 -6.69
CA ALA A 13 4.14 12.03 -6.75
C ALA A 13 4.04 12.87 -5.47
N LYS A 14 5.14 13.00 -4.72
CA LYS A 14 5.24 13.91 -3.59
C LYS A 14 5.34 15.36 -4.08
N GLY A 15 4.25 16.10 -3.90
CA GLY A 15 4.20 17.54 -4.11
C GLY A 15 4.47 18.32 -2.82
N ALA A 16 3.58 19.27 -2.50
CA ALA A 16 3.59 19.95 -1.20
C ALA A 16 3.31 18.99 -0.03
N VAL A 17 2.47 17.98 -0.29
CA VAL A 17 2.21 16.87 0.64
C VAL A 17 3.42 15.94 0.66
N LYS A 18 4.06 15.81 1.82
CA LYS A 18 5.31 15.04 1.99
C LYS A 18 5.10 13.62 2.51
N ARG A 19 3.88 13.23 2.87
CA ARG A 19 3.58 11.96 3.53
C ARG A 19 2.80 11.04 2.61
N LEU A 20 3.09 9.74 2.68
CA LEU A 20 2.35 8.72 1.95
C LEU A 20 0.87 8.69 2.38
N GLY A 21 0.61 8.95 3.66
CA GLY A 21 -0.72 8.95 4.24
C GLY A 21 -1.27 7.56 4.50
N ALA A 22 -0.41 6.63 4.92
CA ALA A 22 -0.84 5.32 5.40
C ALA A 22 0.00 4.91 6.61
N ASP A 23 -0.66 4.22 7.54
CA ASP A 23 0.00 3.46 8.57
C ASP A 23 0.28 2.05 8.05
N VAL A 24 1.51 1.57 8.27
CA VAL A 24 1.96 0.28 7.73
C VAL A 24 2.66 -0.53 8.80
N ASP A 25 2.42 -1.83 8.76
CA ASP A 25 3.06 -2.80 9.63
C ASP A 25 3.94 -3.77 8.82
N PRO A 26 5.21 -3.95 9.20
CA PRO A 26 6.11 -4.89 8.51
C PRO A 26 5.70 -6.33 8.80
N GLN A 27 5.39 -7.09 7.75
CA GLN A 27 4.97 -8.48 7.79
C GLN A 27 5.95 -9.32 6.95
N GLY A 28 6.97 -9.89 7.59
CA GLY A 28 8.08 -10.54 6.88
C GLY A 28 8.80 -9.53 5.98
N ASP A 29 8.72 -9.74 4.67
CA ASP A 29 9.39 -8.92 3.66
C ASP A 29 8.50 -7.86 3.00
N VAL A 30 7.25 -7.71 3.46
CA VAL A 30 6.26 -6.77 2.91
C VAL A 30 5.79 -5.76 3.95
N LEU A 31 5.20 -4.65 3.51
CA LEU A 31 4.53 -3.67 4.37
C LEU A 31 3.01 -3.78 4.19
N GLN A 32 2.29 -4.21 5.22
CA GLN A 32 0.83 -4.29 5.18
C GLN A 32 0.22 -2.95 5.57
N ILE A 33 -0.75 -2.48 4.80
CA ILE A 33 -1.48 -1.25 5.11
C ILE A 33 -2.47 -1.51 6.25
N LEU A 34 -2.33 -0.81 7.36
CA LEU A 34 -3.25 -0.87 8.50
C LEU A 34 -4.31 0.22 8.43
N GLU A 35 -3.93 1.40 7.95
CA GLU A 35 -4.82 2.56 7.87
C GLU A 35 -4.43 3.44 6.67
N ILE A 36 -5.42 4.09 6.06
CA ILE A 36 -5.22 5.11 5.02
C ILE A 36 -5.76 6.42 5.58
N LEU A 37 -4.89 7.43 5.67
CA LEU A 37 -5.21 8.75 6.18
C LEU A 37 -5.87 9.60 5.10
N ASP A 38 -6.87 10.39 5.47
CA ASP A 38 -7.66 11.23 4.57
C ASP A 38 -6.80 12.30 3.85
N ASP A 39 -5.84 12.92 4.52
CA ASP A 39 -4.91 13.92 3.94
C ASP A 39 -3.66 13.27 3.29
N GLY A 40 -3.83 12.06 2.74
CA GLY A 40 -2.74 11.22 2.23
C GLY A 40 -2.59 11.20 0.72
N LEU A 41 -1.36 10.95 0.22
CA LEU A 41 -1.14 10.68 -1.21
C LEU A 41 -1.88 9.43 -1.68
N ILE A 42 -1.99 8.41 -0.82
CA ILE A 42 -2.78 7.20 -1.12
C ILE A 42 -4.27 7.53 -1.25
N GLN A 43 -4.82 8.37 -0.36
CA GLN A 43 -6.21 8.77 -0.45
C GLN A 43 -6.48 9.59 -1.72
N ALA A 44 -5.65 10.58 -2.03
CA ALA A 44 -5.77 11.36 -3.26
C ALA A 44 -5.69 10.48 -4.53
N TRP A 45 -4.84 9.45 -4.51
CA TRP A 45 -4.80 8.45 -5.59
C TRP A 45 -6.10 7.65 -5.69
N ASN A 46 -6.64 7.19 -4.55
CA ASN A 46 -7.89 6.42 -4.49
C ASN A 46 -9.11 7.19 -4.99
N GLU A 47 -9.16 8.50 -4.75
CA GLU A 47 -10.23 9.38 -5.25
C GLU A 47 -10.17 9.53 -6.77
N ALA A 48 -8.96 9.57 -7.34
CA ALA A 48 -8.75 9.62 -8.78
C ALA A 48 -8.91 8.26 -9.49
N HIS A 49 -8.81 7.14 -8.76
CA HIS A 49 -8.80 5.77 -9.32
C HIS A 49 -9.77 4.85 -8.59
N LEU A 50 -11.07 5.01 -8.86
CA LEU A 50 -12.13 4.23 -8.21
C LEU A 50 -12.06 2.72 -8.48
N ASP A 51 -11.51 2.29 -9.63
CA ASP A 51 -11.38 0.87 -9.98
C ASP A 51 -10.17 0.18 -9.34
N ARG A 52 -9.15 0.95 -8.93
CA ARG A 52 -7.84 0.44 -8.46
C ARG A 52 -7.44 1.01 -7.11
N GLN A 53 -8.43 1.20 -6.25
CA GLN A 53 -8.19 1.73 -4.92
C GLN A 53 -7.28 0.80 -4.13
N VAL A 54 -6.25 1.40 -3.55
CA VAL A 54 -5.48 0.87 -2.43
C VAL A 54 -6.39 0.78 -1.22
N ARG A 55 -6.41 -0.36 -0.56
CA ARG A 55 -7.27 -0.65 0.59
C ARG A 55 -6.44 -1.05 1.79
N VAL A 56 -7.07 -0.94 2.95
CA VAL A 56 -6.57 -1.54 4.18
C VAL A 56 -6.38 -3.04 3.95
N LEU A 57 -5.31 -3.59 4.52
CA LEU A 57 -4.78 -4.95 4.35
C LEU A 57 -4.07 -5.25 3.02
N ASP A 58 -4.07 -4.33 2.04
CA ASP A 58 -3.20 -4.51 0.87
C ASP A 58 -1.72 -4.50 1.32
N GLN A 59 -0.93 -5.32 0.66
CA GLN A 59 0.48 -5.50 1.00
C GLN A 59 1.35 -4.81 -0.03
N ILE A 60 2.16 -3.85 0.39
CA ILE A 60 3.20 -3.25 -0.44
C ILE A 60 4.35 -4.23 -0.49
N VAL A 61 4.59 -4.81 -1.66
CA VAL A 61 5.64 -5.81 -1.90
C VAL A 61 6.92 -5.18 -2.44
N ARG A 62 6.80 -4.03 -3.11
CA ARG A 62 7.92 -3.28 -3.71
C ARG A 62 7.64 -1.80 -3.74
N VAL A 63 8.67 -0.99 -3.50
CA VAL A 63 8.68 0.47 -3.61
C VAL A 63 9.79 0.86 -4.58
N ASN A 64 9.43 1.40 -5.74
CA ASN A 64 10.35 1.62 -6.87
C ASN A 64 11.08 0.31 -7.23
N ASP A 65 12.40 0.28 -7.06
CA ASP A 65 13.27 -0.88 -7.32
C ASP A 65 13.57 -1.69 -6.04
N VAL A 66 12.99 -1.30 -4.89
CA VAL A 66 13.28 -1.90 -3.59
C VAL A 66 12.18 -2.88 -3.18
N GLU A 67 12.56 -4.13 -2.92
CA GLU A 67 11.70 -5.20 -2.39
C GLU A 67 12.48 -6.06 -1.39
N GLY A 68 11.81 -6.98 -0.68
CA GLY A 68 12.51 -7.97 0.16
C GLY A 68 13.15 -7.41 1.44
N CYS A 69 12.96 -6.12 1.72
CA CYS A 69 13.53 -5.47 2.89
C CYS A 69 12.66 -4.28 3.32
N VAL A 70 11.75 -4.54 4.27
CA VAL A 70 10.80 -3.55 4.79
C VAL A 70 11.46 -2.25 5.25
N ARG A 71 12.67 -2.32 5.82
CA ARG A 71 13.45 -1.13 6.21
C ARG A 71 13.87 -0.32 5.00
N ALA A 72 14.42 -0.96 3.96
CA ALA A 72 14.84 -0.26 2.75
C ALA A 72 13.65 0.32 1.98
N MET A 73 12.51 -0.41 1.95
CA MET A 73 11.25 0.04 1.36
C MET A 73 10.70 1.26 2.10
N ALA A 74 10.67 1.24 3.45
CA ALA A 74 10.22 2.36 4.26
C ALA A 74 11.11 3.60 4.08
N GLU A 75 12.44 3.42 3.99
CA GLU A 75 13.37 4.51 3.70
C GLU A 75 13.17 5.08 2.29
N GLU A 76 12.85 4.24 1.30
CA GLU A 76 12.52 4.68 -0.04
C GLU A 76 11.23 5.52 -0.07
N CYS A 77 10.19 5.04 0.63
CA CYS A 77 8.95 5.78 0.88
C CYS A 77 9.19 7.15 1.52
N LYS A 78 10.30 7.39 2.23
CA LYS A 78 10.64 8.70 2.80
C LYS A 78 11.41 9.58 1.81
N ARG A 79 12.44 9.05 1.14
CA ARG A 79 13.36 9.86 0.32
C ARG A 79 12.84 10.17 -1.09
N ALA A 80 12.18 9.23 -1.76
CA ALA A 80 11.88 9.37 -3.18
C ALA A 80 10.74 10.37 -3.38
N LYS A 81 10.84 11.21 -4.41
CA LYS A 81 9.79 12.17 -4.79
C LYS A 81 8.69 11.51 -5.63
N LEU A 82 9.05 10.50 -6.41
CA LEU A 82 8.13 9.68 -7.18
C LEU A 82 8.20 8.27 -6.62
N LEU A 83 7.05 7.72 -6.25
CA LEU A 83 6.92 6.40 -5.64
C LEU A 83 6.06 5.52 -6.53
N THR A 84 6.64 4.48 -7.08
CA THR A 84 5.88 3.38 -7.70
C THR A 84 5.73 2.30 -6.66
N LEU A 85 4.53 2.16 -6.09
CA LEU A 85 4.23 1.08 -5.16
C LEU A 85 3.68 -0.09 -5.96
N THR A 86 4.26 -1.28 -5.78
CA THR A 86 3.62 -2.52 -6.22
C THR A 86 2.95 -3.13 -5.01
N LEU A 87 1.65 -3.39 -5.16
CA LEU A 87 0.79 -3.89 -4.11
C LEU A 87 0.21 -5.24 -4.51
N ARG A 88 -0.07 -6.03 -3.49
CA ARG A 88 -0.74 -7.31 -3.59
C ARG A 88 -2.05 -7.23 -2.82
N ARG A 89 -3.15 -7.50 -3.51
CA ARG A 89 -4.47 -7.66 -2.89
C ARG A 89 -4.43 -8.86 -1.97
N THR A 90 -4.63 -8.65 -0.67
CA THR A 90 -5.00 -9.77 0.19
C THR A 90 -6.51 -9.99 0.03
N MET A 91 -6.92 -11.19 -0.32
CA MET A 91 -8.33 -11.55 -0.24
C MET A 91 -8.69 -11.67 1.24
N SER A 92 -9.20 -10.60 1.83
CA SER A 92 -9.90 -10.73 3.10
C SER A 92 -11.18 -11.51 2.86
N VAL A 93 -11.13 -12.81 3.10
CA VAL A 93 -12.33 -13.55 3.50
C VAL A 93 -12.83 -12.87 4.77
N TRP A 94 -13.95 -12.16 4.64
CA TRP A 94 -14.72 -11.72 5.79
C TRP A 94 -15.12 -12.97 6.57
N VAL A 95 -14.40 -13.28 7.66
CA VAL A 95 -14.98 -14.12 8.72
C VAL A 95 -15.81 -13.15 9.55
N GLY A 96 -17.11 -13.13 9.26
CA GLY A 96 -18.07 -12.42 10.11
C GLY A 96 -18.05 -13.05 11.49
N GLU A 97 -17.35 -12.43 12.43
CA GLU A 97 -17.51 -12.70 13.85
C GLU A 97 -18.32 -11.58 14.49
N THR A 98 -19.58 -11.93 14.73
CA THR A 98 -20.47 -11.29 15.69
C THR A 98 -19.80 -11.26 17.05
N PHE A 99 -19.68 -10.09 17.66
CA PHE A 99 -19.58 -10.00 19.11
C PHE A 99 -20.88 -9.39 19.66
N LYS A 100 -21.48 -10.16 20.56
CA LYS A 100 -22.66 -9.81 21.38
C LYS A 100 -22.42 -8.56 22.21
#